data_AF-A0A9N8Z8V6-F1
#
_entry.id   AF-A0A9N8Z8V6-F1
#
_cell.length_a   1.000
_cell.length_b   1.000
_cell.length_c   1.000
_cell.angle_alpha   90.00
_cell.angle_beta   90.00
_cell.angle_gamma   90.00
#
_symmetry.space_group_name_H-M   'P 1'
#
loop_
_entity.id
_entity.type
_entity.pdbx_description
1 polymer ?
#
loop_
_entity_poly.entity_id
_entity_poly.type
_entity_poly.pdbx_seq_one_letter_code
_entity_poly.pdbx_strand_id
1 'polypeptide(L)'
;PEANKGIQVDCKYRPCNLENLRNDIFAVFKTPALENPAVVFNIMNDGDRYSPRNDVSFREILRLLISKSSLKFTVFIETPSKPFNEWTFPKV
;
A
#
# COMPACT_ATOMS: atom_id res chain seq x y z
N PRO A 1 -20.86 -2.48 -5.64
CA PRO A 1 -19.72 -3.11 -6.34
C PRO A 1 -18.78 -2.01 -6.85
N GLU A 2 -17.80 -1.63 -6.03
CA GLU A 2 -16.73 -0.74 -6.48
C GLU A 2 -15.92 -1.46 -7.56
N ALA A 3 -15.82 -0.87 -8.73
CA ALA A 3 -15.08 -1.46 -9.85
C ALA A 3 -13.59 -1.54 -9.47
N ASN A 4 -13.03 -2.75 -9.46
CA ASN A 4 -11.59 -2.96 -9.32
C ASN A 4 -10.89 -2.33 -10.53
N LYS A 5 -10.39 -1.10 -10.42
CA LYS A 5 -9.53 -0.52 -11.44
C LYS A 5 -8.09 -0.96 -11.18
N GLY A 6 -7.42 -1.44 -12.20
CA GLY A 6 -5.99 -1.73 -12.14
C GLY A 6 -5.16 -0.46 -12.33
N ILE A 7 -4.01 -0.39 -11.67
CA ILE A 7 -2.97 0.61 -11.92
C ILE A 7 -1.70 -0.12 -12.32
N GLN A 8 -1.02 0.38 -13.34
CA GLN A 8 0.36 -0.03 -13.62
C GLN A 8 1.30 0.82 -12.80
N VAL A 9 2.07 0.18 -11.92
CA VAL A 9 3.14 0.84 -11.17
C VAL A 9 4.45 0.57 -11.91
N ASP A 10 5.05 1.60 -12.50
CA ASP A 10 6.35 1.49 -13.18
C ASP A 10 7.49 1.94 -12.27
N CYS A 11 8.33 0.97 -11.94
CA CYS A 11 9.49 1.07 -11.09
C CYS A 11 10.81 1.23 -11.86
N LYS A 12 10.78 1.28 -13.19
CA LYS A 12 11.97 1.25 -14.05
C LYS A 12 12.74 2.57 -14.06
N TYR A 13 12.03 3.69 -14.03
CA TYR A 13 12.60 5.03 -14.14
C TYR A 13 12.36 5.91 -12.90
N ARG A 14 11.64 5.38 -11.90
CA ARG A 14 11.32 6.10 -10.66
C ARG A 14 11.55 5.22 -9.43
N PRO A 15 11.91 5.80 -8.27
CA PRO A 15 12.09 5.03 -7.04
C PRO A 15 10.79 4.32 -6.64
N CYS A 16 10.86 3.02 -6.34
CA CYS A 16 9.73 2.30 -5.75
C CYS A 16 9.64 2.62 -4.26
N ASN A 17 8.85 3.61 -3.90
CA ASN A 17 8.58 4.00 -2.52
C ASN A 17 7.08 4.19 -2.29
N LEU A 18 6.68 4.25 -1.01
CA LEU A 18 5.27 4.35 -0.63
C LEU A 18 4.64 5.68 -1.07
N GLU A 19 5.43 6.75 -1.18
CA GLU A 19 4.98 8.05 -1.65
C GLU A 19 4.60 8.03 -3.14
N ASN A 20 5.43 7.45 -3.99
CA ASN A 20 5.13 7.30 -5.41
C ASN A 20 3.92 6.39 -5.62
N LEU A 21 3.81 5.30 -4.86
CA LEU A 21 2.61 4.46 -4.88
C LEU A 21 1.35 5.25 -4.50
N ARG A 22 1.42 6.06 -3.43
CA ARG A 22 0.32 6.96 -3.04
C ARG A 22 -0.06 7.90 -4.19
N ASN A 23 0.93 8.54 -4.81
CA ASN A 23 0.70 9.49 -5.89
C ASN A 23 0.09 8.84 -7.13
N ASP A 24 0.56 7.65 -7.52
CA ASP A 24 0.03 6.90 -8.66
C ASP A 24 -1.44 6.48 -8.41
N ILE A 25 -1.76 6.01 -7.19
CA ILE A 25 -3.14 5.68 -6.80
C ILE A 25 -4.02 6.94 -6.77
N PHE A 26 -3.53 8.04 -6.18
CA PHE A 26 -4.27 9.28 -6.09
C PHE A 26 -4.57 9.89 -7.47
N ALA A 27 -3.62 9.82 -8.41
CA ALA A 27 -3.80 10.33 -9.77
C ALA A 27 -4.95 9.63 -10.52
N VAL A 28 -5.11 8.31 -10.30
CA VAL A 28 -6.13 7.51 -11.00
C VAL A 28 -7.49 7.55 -10.30
N PHE A 29 -7.50 7.43 -8.97
CA PHE A 29 -8.73 7.27 -8.21
C PHE A 29 -9.25 8.55 -7.57
N LYS A 30 -8.39 9.57 -7.39
CA LYS A 30 -8.70 10.83 -6.69
C LYS A 30 -9.40 10.60 -5.34
N THR A 31 -8.94 9.58 -4.60
CA THR A 31 -9.60 9.15 -3.36
C THR A 31 -9.22 10.07 -2.19
N PRO A 32 -10.20 10.65 -1.47
CA PRO A 32 -9.94 11.49 -0.30
C PRO A 32 -9.17 10.78 0.82
N ALA A 33 -9.27 9.44 0.90
CA ALA A 33 -8.56 8.63 1.89
C ALA A 33 -7.03 8.80 1.84
N LEU A 34 -6.47 9.17 0.69
CA LEU A 34 -5.03 9.38 0.51
C LEU A 34 -4.57 10.79 0.91
N GLU A 35 -5.49 11.71 1.18
CA GLU A 35 -5.17 13.02 1.78
C GLU A 35 -4.72 12.86 3.23
N ASN A 36 -5.12 11.76 3.89
CA ASN A 36 -4.67 11.46 5.24
C ASN A 36 -3.21 10.94 5.23
N PRO A 37 -2.27 11.64 5.89
CA PRO A 37 -0.88 11.20 5.95
C PRO A 37 -0.73 9.86 6.68
N ALA A 38 -1.65 9.51 7.58
CA ALA A 38 -1.66 8.27 8.35
C ALA A 38 -2.20 7.05 7.56
N VAL A 39 -2.54 7.21 6.28
CA VAL A 39 -2.99 6.09 5.46
C VAL A 39 -1.92 5.00 5.40
N VAL A 40 -2.36 3.75 5.44
CA VAL A 40 -1.47 2.60 5.33
C VAL A 40 -1.84 1.73 4.14
N PHE A 41 -0.82 1.18 3.51
CA PHE A 41 -0.97 0.29 2.37
C PHE A 41 -0.77 -1.16 2.82
N ASN A 42 -1.73 -2.02 2.50
CA ASN A 42 -1.56 -3.46 2.57
C ASN A 42 -1.60 -4.05 1.16
N ILE A 43 -0.76 -5.03 0.90
CA ILE A 43 -0.61 -5.67 -0.40
C ILE A 43 -1.04 -7.12 -0.26
N MET A 44 -1.87 -7.61 -1.16
CA MET A 44 -2.23 -9.01 -1.24
C MET A 44 -1.86 -9.57 -2.60
N ASN A 45 -1.19 -10.71 -2.60
CA ASN A 45 -0.86 -11.44 -3.81
C ASN A 45 -1.11 -12.94 -3.57
N ASP A 46 -1.99 -13.54 -4.38
CA ASP A 46 -2.28 -14.98 -4.36
C ASP A 46 -2.63 -15.56 -2.96
N GLY A 47 -3.25 -14.74 -2.11
CA GLY A 47 -3.62 -15.09 -0.73
C GLY A 47 -2.62 -14.65 0.34
N ASP A 48 -1.37 -14.37 -0.03
CA ASP A 48 -0.37 -13.80 0.86
C ASP A 48 -0.68 -12.32 1.12
N ARG A 49 -0.58 -11.89 2.37
CA ARG A 49 -0.76 -10.49 2.78
C ARG A 49 0.54 -9.90 3.29
N TYR A 50 0.84 -8.69 2.83
CA TYR A 50 2.03 -7.93 3.19
C TYR A 50 1.64 -6.52 3.63
N SER A 51 2.30 -5.98 4.65
CA SER A 51 1.99 -4.65 5.19
C SER A 51 3.25 -3.79 5.27
N PRO A 52 3.75 -3.27 4.13
CA PRO A 52 4.92 -2.42 4.14
C PRO A 52 4.66 -1.15 4.96
N ARG A 53 5.55 -0.86 5.91
CA ARG A 53 5.48 0.36 6.75
C ARG A 53 6.55 1.38 6.41
N ASN A 54 7.51 0.99 5.58
CA ASN A 54 8.60 1.86 5.11
C ASN A 54 9.07 1.41 3.72
N ASP A 55 9.87 2.26 3.07
CA ASP A 55 10.33 1.99 1.70
C ASP A 55 11.24 0.78 1.57
N VAL A 56 11.96 0.41 2.64
CA VAL A 56 12.81 -0.80 2.63
C VAL A 56 11.94 -2.04 2.52
N SER A 57 10.98 -2.20 3.44
CA SER A 57 10.02 -3.31 3.44
C SER A 57 9.20 -3.36 2.15
N PHE A 58 8.80 -2.21 1.61
CA PHE A 58 8.09 -2.15 0.33
C PHE A 58 8.93 -2.71 -0.83
N ARG A 59 10.22 -2.31 -0.93
CA ARG A 59 11.12 -2.84 -1.96
C ARG A 59 11.38 -4.34 -1.80
N GLU A 60 11.47 -4.85 -0.58
CA GLU A 60 11.62 -6.28 -0.32
C GLU A 60 10.40 -7.07 -0.80
N ILE A 61 9.18 -6.57 -0.52
CA ILE A 61 7.94 -7.17 -1.01
C ILE A 61 7.91 -7.14 -2.54
N LEU A 62 8.24 -6.01 -3.18
CA LEU A 62 8.29 -5.94 -4.64
C LEU A 62 9.28 -6.96 -5.23
N ARG A 63 10.46 -7.14 -4.62
CA ARG A 63 11.43 -8.17 -5.03
C ARG A 63 10.86 -9.58 -4.90
N LEU A 64 10.13 -9.86 -3.81
CA LEU A 64 9.44 -11.16 -3.61
C LEU A 64 8.34 -11.40 -4.65
N LEU A 65 7.58 -10.37 -5.01
CA LEU A 65 6.53 -10.50 -6.04
C LEU A 65 7.14 -10.75 -7.43
N ILE A 66 8.23 -10.06 -7.76
CA ILE A 66 8.97 -10.27 -9.00
C ILE A 66 9.57 -11.68 -9.05
N SER A 67 10.15 -12.19 -7.95
CA SER A 67 10.73 -13.54 -7.92
C SER A 67 9.67 -14.64 -8.03
N LYS A 68 8.44 -14.40 -7.55
CA LYS A 68 7.28 -15.27 -7.74
C LYS A 68 6.68 -15.19 -9.14
N SER A 69 7.17 -14.30 -10.01
CA SER A 69 6.54 -13.92 -11.30
C SER A 69 5.10 -13.40 -11.17
N SER A 70 4.67 -13.07 -9.95
CA SER A 70 3.34 -12.56 -9.65
C SER A 70 3.30 -11.04 -9.82
N LEU A 71 3.14 -10.60 -11.07
CA LEU A 71 3.13 -9.17 -11.44
C LEU A 71 1.80 -8.47 -11.12
N LYS A 72 0.83 -9.18 -10.52
CA LYS A 72 -0.48 -8.64 -10.14
C LYS A 72 -0.67 -8.80 -8.64
N PHE A 73 -0.92 -7.69 -7.97
CA PHE A 73 -1.26 -7.66 -6.56
C PHE A 73 -2.37 -6.65 -6.31
N THR A 74 -3.13 -6.86 -5.24
CA THR A 74 -4.18 -5.95 -4.79
C THR A 74 -3.62 -5.06 -3.69
N VAL A 75 -3.83 -3.75 -3.79
CA VAL A 75 -3.49 -2.80 -2.73
C VAL A 75 -4.76 -2.42 -1.98
N PHE A 76 -4.73 -2.57 -0.67
CA PHE A 76 -5.73 -2.08 0.26
C PHE A 76 -5.23 -0.81 0.90
N ILE A 77 -6.10 0.20 0.90
CA ILE A 77 -5.85 1.50 1.50
C ILE A 77 -6.65 1.50 2.80
N GLU A 78 -5.96 1.43 3.92
CA GLU A 78 -6.61 1.47 5.22
C GLU A 78 -6.27 2.78 5.91
N THR A 79 -7.30 3.43 6.45
CA THR A 79 -7.11 4.52 7.40
C THR A 79 -7.17 3.91 8.79
N PRO A 80 -6.12 4.02 9.62
CA PRO A 80 -6.20 3.61 11.01
C PRO A 80 -7.41 4.28 11.66
N SER A 81 -8.38 3.49 12.11
CA SER A 81 -9.66 4.02 12.62
C SER A 81 -9.51 4.82 13.91
N LYS A 82 -8.34 4.71 14.57
CA LYS A 82 -7.95 5.54 15.70
C LYS A 82 -6.60 6.18 15.42
N PRO A 83 -6.45 7.50 15.59
CA PRO A 83 -5.14 8.11 15.60
C PRO A 83 -4.30 7.51 16.74
N PHE A 84 -2.97 7.47 16.58
CA PHE A 84 -2.06 6.81 17.53
C PHE A 84 -2.21 7.34 18.97
N ASN A 85 -2.61 8.60 19.13
CA ASN A 85 -2.89 9.22 20.42
C ASN A 85 -4.16 8.68 21.13
N GLU A 86 -5.02 7.94 20.44
CA GLU A 86 -6.23 7.31 20.99
C GLU A 86 -6.06 5.80 21.25
N TRP A 87 -4.84 5.27 21.06
CA TRP A 87 -4.53 3.92 21.47
C TRP A 87 -4.35 3.84 22.99
N THR A 88 -5.34 3.26 23.66
CA THR A 88 -5.21 2.79 25.03
C THR A 88 -4.54 1.43 25.02
N PHE A 89 -3.30 1.34 25.50
CA PHE A 89 -2.66 0.06 25.77
C PHE A 89 -3.45 -0.68 26.87
N PRO A 90 -3.74 -1.98 26.70
CA PRO A 90 -4.29 -2.78 27.79
C PRO A 90 -3.29 -2.73 28.95
N LYS A 91 -3.76 -2.35 30.14
CA LYS A 91 -2.97 -2.52 31.36
C LYS A 91 -2.83 -4.02 31.63
N VAL A 92 -1.59 -4.49 31.69
CA VAL A 92 -1.23 -5.81 32.26
C VAL A 92 -1.42 -5.80 33.77
#